data_AF-V5GYJ9-F1
#
_entry.id   AF-V5GYJ9-F1
#
_cell.length_a   1.000
_cell.length_b   1.000
_cell.length_c   1.000
_cell.angle_alpha   90.00
_cell.angle_beta   90.00
_cell.angle_gamma   90.00
#
_symmetry.space_group_name_H-M   'P 1'
#
loop_
_entity.id
_entity.type
_entity.pdbx_description
1 polymer ?
#
loop_
_entity_poly.entity_id
_entity_poly.type
_entity_poly.pdbx_seq_one_letter_code
_entity_poly.pdbx_strand_id
1 'polypeptide(L)'
;MVQVEVYTTTNKKLGDISVSENVKVIDIKKEIAKISKLSVERQSVRSEAKGKDIKDDSTIENLGSTRKVFVKDLGPQIGWNTVFLLEYAGPFVIYVLVAYRPWLLYGAEAQGTELSTTAKIALGCWSIHYLKRIFETLFIHRFSHGTMPIRNLFKNCGYYWGFCLYVAYHVNHPLFTAPLLLQQIIGLAIFAVCEVGNLSTHILLRNLR
;
A
#
# COMPACT_ATOMS: atom_id res chain seq x y z
N MET A 1 -7.55 38.27 -3.35
CA MET A 1 -6.49 37.31 -2.93
C MET A 1 -5.87 37.82 -1.66
N VAL A 2 -5.53 36.92 -0.73
CA VAL A 2 -4.92 37.23 0.56
C VAL A 2 -3.48 36.73 0.54
N GLN A 3 -2.56 37.54 1.07
CA GLN A 3 -1.19 37.08 1.34
C GLN A 3 -1.18 36.29 2.64
N VAL A 4 -0.66 35.06 2.57
CA VAL A 4 -0.56 34.12 3.67
C VAL A 4 0.91 33.79 3.89
N GLU A 5 1.39 33.98 5.11
CA GLU A 5 2.73 33.61 5.51
C GLU A 5 2.81 32.10 5.79
N VAL A 6 3.82 31.45 5.22
CA VAL A 6 4.05 30.00 5.37
C VAL A 6 5.20 29.78 6.33
N TYR A 7 4.96 29.01 7.39
CA TYR A 7 5.95 28.63 8.39
C TYR A 7 6.13 27.12 8.44
N THR A 8 7.31 26.65 8.85
CA THR A 8 7.46 25.25 9.30
C THR A 8 6.80 25.07 10.67
N THR A 9 6.49 23.83 11.05
CA THR A 9 6.04 23.52 12.42
C THR A 9 7.06 23.85 13.52
N THR A 10 8.30 24.20 13.15
CA THR A 10 9.35 24.70 14.05
C THR A 10 9.45 26.24 14.04
N ASN A 11 8.42 26.94 13.56
CA ASN A 11 8.33 28.41 13.45
C ASN A 11 9.38 29.08 12.54
N LYS A 12 9.97 28.35 11.59
CA LYS A 12 10.82 28.97 10.56
C LYS A 12 9.96 29.46 9.39
N LYS A 13 10.05 30.74 9.04
CA LYS A 13 9.35 31.28 7.84
C LYS A 13 9.96 30.66 6.58
N LEU A 14 9.10 30.14 5.69
CA LEU A 14 9.46 29.61 4.38
C LEU A 14 9.26 30.65 3.27
N GLY A 15 8.25 31.51 3.41
CA GLY A 15 7.92 32.54 2.43
C GLY A 15 6.46 32.94 2.55
N ASP A 16 5.96 33.64 1.54
CA ASP A 16 4.60 34.15 1.46
C ASP A 16 3.94 33.62 0.18
N ILE A 17 2.66 33.24 0.27
CA ILE A 17 1.85 32.78 -0.86
C ILE A 17 0.62 33.68 -1.03
N SER A 18 0.07 33.75 -2.24
CA SER A 18 -1.17 34.48 -2.52
C SER A 18 -2.26 33.50 -2.93
N VAL A 19 -3.34 33.44 -2.13
CA VAL A 19 -4.46 32.51 -2.34
C VAL A 19 -5.81 33.21 -2.11
N SER A 20 -6.92 32.61 -2.55
CA SER A 20 -8.27 33.07 -2.17
C SER A 20 -8.59 32.67 -0.73
N GLU A 21 -9.57 33.34 -0.09
CA GLU A 21 -9.96 33.05 1.30
C GLU A 21 -10.57 31.66 1.46
N ASN A 22 -11.39 31.23 0.50
CA ASN A 22 -12.05 29.93 0.47
C ASN A 22 -11.33 28.94 -0.45
N VAL A 23 -10.01 28.85 -0.32
CA VAL A 23 -9.17 27.91 -1.08
C VAL A 23 -9.09 26.55 -0.36
N LYS A 24 -9.04 25.46 -1.12
CA LYS A 24 -8.79 24.13 -0.56
C LYS A 24 -7.32 23.98 -0.16
N VAL A 25 -7.05 23.16 0.85
CA VAL A 25 -5.68 22.88 1.31
C VAL A 25 -4.81 22.31 0.18
N ILE A 26 -5.36 21.50 -0.73
CA ILE A 26 -4.58 20.98 -1.86
C ILE A 26 -3.96 22.09 -2.74
N ASP A 27 -4.67 23.19 -2.93
CA ASP A 27 -4.18 24.30 -3.75
C ASP A 27 -3.20 25.17 -2.96
N ILE A 28 -3.39 25.31 -1.64
CA ILE A 28 -2.36 25.89 -0.74
C ILE A 28 -1.06 25.09 -0.86
N LYS A 29 -1.13 23.75 -0.82
CA LYS A 29 0.06 22.89 -0.93
C LYS A 29 0.79 23.07 -2.28
N LYS A 30 0.05 23.27 -3.37
CA LYS A 30 0.63 23.57 -4.70
C LYS A 30 1.39 24.89 -4.68
N GLU A 31 0.87 25.94 -4.05
CA GLU A 31 1.59 27.22 -3.91
C GLU A 31 2.82 27.08 -3.00
N ILE A 32 2.71 26.36 -1.89
CA ILE A 32 3.86 26.07 -1.00
C ILE A 32 4.95 25.29 -1.75
N ALA A 33 4.59 24.38 -2.66
CA ALA A 33 5.55 23.62 -3.46
C ALA A 33 6.36 24.51 -4.43
N LYS A 34 5.85 25.69 -4.81
CA LYS A 34 6.59 26.64 -5.67
C LYS A 34 7.66 27.41 -4.89
N ILE A 35 7.42 27.69 -3.60
CA ILE A 35 8.32 28.47 -2.75
C ILE A 35 9.23 27.62 -1.86
N SER A 36 9.04 26.30 -1.84
CA SER A 36 9.79 25.38 -0.98
C SER A 36 10.30 24.17 -1.76
N LYS A 37 11.22 23.41 -1.15
CA LYS A 37 11.70 22.13 -1.71
C LYS A 37 10.75 20.95 -1.43
N LEU A 38 9.58 21.20 -0.83
CA LEU A 38 8.64 20.16 -0.45
C LEU A 38 7.63 19.92 -1.57
N SER A 39 7.59 18.70 -2.12
CA SER A 39 6.50 18.33 -3.03
C SER A 39 5.16 18.30 -2.30
N VAL A 40 4.05 18.42 -3.04
CA VAL A 40 2.69 18.48 -2.48
C VAL A 40 2.40 17.32 -1.52
N GLU A 41 2.85 16.12 -1.87
CA GLU A 41 2.64 14.86 -1.15
C GLU A 41 3.42 14.81 0.16
N ARG A 42 4.55 15.52 0.24
CA ARG A 42 5.38 15.62 1.44
C ARG A 42 4.83 16.62 2.45
N GLN A 43 3.87 17.44 2.06
CA GLN A 43 3.35 18.51 2.89
C GLN A 43 2.14 18.04 3.69
N SER A 44 2.13 18.36 4.98
CA SER A 44 0.93 18.38 5.82
C SER A 44 0.70 19.78 6.36
N VAL A 45 -0.48 20.35 6.11
CA VAL A 45 -0.80 21.75 6.43
C VAL A 45 -1.62 21.81 7.71
N ARG A 46 -1.33 22.80 8.54
CA ARG A 46 -1.96 23.06 9.84
C ARG A 46 -2.26 24.55 9.99
N SER A 47 -3.31 24.89 10.72
CA SER A 47 -3.62 26.27 11.13
C SER A 47 -2.66 26.78 12.22
N GLU A 48 -2.12 25.89 13.03
CA GLU A 48 -1.21 26.19 14.14
C GLU A 48 0.01 25.24 14.12
N ALA A 49 1.16 25.70 14.62
CA ALA A 49 2.38 24.89 14.65
C ALA A 49 2.20 23.51 15.33
N LYS A 50 1.44 23.48 16.43
CA LYS A 50 1.10 22.27 17.19
C LYS A 50 -0.33 21.77 16.93
N GLY A 51 -1.01 22.33 15.92
CA GLY A 51 -2.38 21.97 15.56
C GLY A 51 -2.49 20.61 14.86
N LYS A 52 -3.74 20.25 14.54
CA LYS A 52 -4.06 19.04 13.76
C LYS A 52 -3.82 19.27 12.27
N ASP A 53 -3.52 18.18 11.58
CA ASP A 53 -3.36 18.16 10.13
C ASP A 53 -4.74 18.36 9.47
N ILE A 54 -4.82 19.26 8.48
CA ILE A 54 -6.05 19.61 7.77
C ILE A 54 -6.11 18.80 6.47
N LYS A 55 -7.29 18.28 6.13
CA LYS A 55 -7.49 17.44 4.94
C LYS A 55 -7.37 18.27 3.65
N ASP A 56 -6.90 17.63 2.58
CA ASP A 56 -6.67 18.27 1.29
C ASP A 56 -7.94 18.89 0.68
N ASP A 57 -9.09 18.25 0.88
CA ASP A 57 -10.39 18.71 0.39
C ASP A 57 -11.08 19.77 1.25
N SER A 58 -10.56 20.03 2.46
CA SER A 58 -11.11 21.05 3.36
C SER A 58 -10.49 22.43 3.13
N THR A 59 -11.19 23.47 3.58
CA THR A 59 -10.68 24.84 3.67
C THR A 59 -10.08 25.07 5.06
N ILE A 60 -9.25 26.11 5.19
CA ILE A 60 -8.72 26.54 6.50
C ILE A 60 -9.64 27.62 7.05
N GLU A 61 -10.30 27.34 8.17
CA GLU A 61 -11.15 28.32 8.86
C GLU A 61 -10.33 29.57 9.23
N ASN A 62 -10.91 30.76 9.03
CA ASN A 62 -10.30 32.05 9.38
C ASN A 62 -8.96 32.37 8.69
N LEU A 63 -8.64 31.74 7.55
CA LEU A 63 -7.40 32.01 6.80
C LEU A 63 -7.20 33.49 6.44
N GLY A 64 -8.29 34.20 6.10
CA GLY A 64 -8.25 35.64 5.79
C GLY A 64 -7.79 36.52 6.96
N SER A 65 -8.09 36.10 8.19
CA SER A 65 -7.77 36.84 9.42
C SER A 65 -6.40 36.46 9.98
N THR A 66 -6.08 35.16 10.04
CA THR A 66 -4.81 34.68 10.62
C THR A 66 -3.62 34.92 9.69
N ARG A 67 -3.85 34.84 8.37
CA ARG A 67 -2.84 34.99 7.31
C ARG A 67 -1.58 34.16 7.55
N LYS A 68 -1.70 33.03 8.25
CA LYS A 68 -0.59 32.17 8.63
C LYS A 68 -0.97 30.71 8.46
N VAL A 69 -0.08 29.93 7.87
CA VAL A 69 -0.19 28.47 7.79
C VAL A 69 1.11 27.81 8.16
N PHE A 70 1.00 26.62 8.74
CA PHE A 70 2.15 25.82 9.14
C PHE A 70 2.23 24.57 8.30
N VAL A 71 3.42 24.27 7.76
CA VAL A 71 3.69 23.07 6.99
C VAL A 71 4.64 22.14 7.74
N LYS A 72 4.27 20.87 7.79
CA LYS A 72 5.08 19.76 8.28
C LYS A 72 5.57 18.95 7.10
N ASP A 73 6.86 18.64 7.08
CA ASP A 73 7.45 17.68 6.15
C ASP A 73 7.19 16.25 6.65
N LEU A 74 6.47 15.46 5.86
CA LEU A 74 6.19 14.05 6.12
C LEU A 74 7.36 13.13 5.77
N GLY A 75 8.41 13.66 5.15
CA GLY A 75 9.55 12.91 4.61
C GLY A 75 9.22 12.25 3.27
N PRO A 76 10.12 11.40 2.74
CA PRO A 76 9.94 10.75 1.45
C PRO A 76 8.66 9.91 1.40
N GLN A 77 7.83 10.16 0.38
CA GLN A 77 6.57 9.47 0.15
C GLN A 77 6.67 8.56 -1.07
N ILE A 78 5.81 7.54 -1.12
CA ILE A 78 5.66 6.62 -2.25
C ILE A 78 4.17 6.45 -2.55
N GLY A 79 3.81 6.34 -3.84
CA GLY A 79 2.43 6.17 -4.27
C GLY A 79 1.82 4.84 -3.81
N TRP A 80 0.54 4.84 -3.43
CA TRP A 80 -0.15 3.63 -2.97
C TRP A 80 -0.18 2.51 -4.01
N ASN A 81 -0.32 2.86 -5.30
CA ASN A 81 -0.27 1.87 -6.37
C ASN A 81 1.06 1.11 -6.34
N THR A 82 2.20 1.82 -6.33
CA THR A 82 3.53 1.21 -6.26
C THR A 82 3.72 0.38 -4.99
N VAL A 83 3.19 0.85 -3.86
CA VAL A 83 3.27 0.11 -2.59
C VAL A 83 2.58 -1.23 -2.73
N PHE A 84 1.32 -1.24 -3.15
CA PHE A 84 0.54 -2.47 -3.24
C PHE A 84 1.10 -3.42 -4.31
N LEU A 85 1.65 -2.90 -5.41
CA LEU A 85 2.35 -3.72 -6.39
C LEU A 85 3.55 -4.44 -5.77
N LEU A 86 4.42 -3.74 -5.02
CA LEU A 86 5.58 -4.36 -4.38
C LEU A 86 5.18 -5.30 -3.24
N GLU A 87 4.17 -4.91 -2.45
CA GLU A 87 3.59 -5.70 -1.38
C GLU A 87 3.08 -7.05 -1.90
N TYR A 88 2.41 -7.08 -3.06
CA TYR A 88 1.80 -8.29 -3.65
C TYR A 88 2.68 -9.05 -4.63
N ALA A 89 3.63 -8.39 -5.30
CA ALA A 89 4.58 -9.06 -6.18
C ALA A 89 5.51 -10.01 -5.39
N GLY A 90 5.95 -9.61 -4.21
CA GLY A 90 6.84 -10.42 -3.39
C GLY A 90 6.27 -11.80 -3.03
N PRO A 91 5.07 -11.89 -2.43
CA PRO A 91 4.46 -13.17 -2.12
C PRO A 91 4.24 -14.08 -3.33
N PHE A 92 3.95 -13.51 -4.50
CA PHE A 92 3.87 -14.29 -5.73
C PHE A 92 5.23 -14.88 -6.11
N VAL A 93 6.26 -14.03 -6.21
CA VAL A 93 7.61 -14.44 -6.61
C VAL A 93 8.24 -15.39 -5.61
N ILE A 94 8.14 -15.09 -4.31
CA ILE A 94 8.70 -15.91 -3.24
C ILE A 94 8.08 -17.31 -3.25
N TYR A 95 6.75 -17.43 -3.33
CA TYR A 95 6.11 -18.74 -3.33
C TYR A 95 6.55 -19.58 -4.53
N VAL A 96 6.57 -18.98 -5.73
CA VAL A 96 7.05 -19.64 -6.97
C VAL A 96 8.51 -20.07 -6.81
N LEU A 97 9.38 -19.22 -6.26
CA LEU A 97 10.78 -19.58 -6.02
C LEU A 97 10.91 -20.75 -5.05
N VAL A 98 10.19 -20.76 -3.93
CA VAL A 98 10.22 -21.90 -2.98
C VAL A 98 9.74 -23.19 -3.64
N ALA A 99 8.67 -23.12 -4.41
CA ALA A 99 8.08 -24.26 -5.10
C ALA A 99 9.01 -24.87 -6.17
N TYR A 100 9.74 -24.04 -6.94
CA TYR A 100 10.58 -24.50 -8.05
C TYR A 100 12.09 -24.53 -7.75
N ARG A 101 12.52 -23.98 -6.62
CA ARG A 101 13.91 -24.00 -6.14
C ARG A 101 13.94 -24.47 -4.67
N PRO A 102 13.46 -25.70 -4.39
CA PRO A 102 13.38 -26.23 -3.03
C PRO A 102 14.74 -26.28 -2.32
N TRP A 103 15.83 -26.43 -3.07
CA TRP A 103 17.20 -26.47 -2.54
C TRP A 103 17.61 -25.22 -1.75
N LEU A 104 16.95 -24.07 -1.99
CA LEU A 104 17.22 -22.83 -1.25
C LEU A 104 16.82 -22.93 0.23
N LEU A 105 15.82 -23.75 0.57
CA LEU A 105 15.27 -23.84 1.91
C LEU A 105 15.44 -25.22 2.56
N TYR A 106 15.56 -26.29 1.77
CA TYR A 106 15.56 -27.66 2.26
C TYR A 106 16.85 -28.44 1.95
N GLY A 107 17.90 -27.78 1.47
CA GLY A 107 19.19 -28.42 1.17
C GLY A 107 19.28 -29.01 -0.24
N ALA A 108 20.49 -29.36 -0.66
CA ALA A 108 20.77 -29.81 -2.03
C ALA A 108 20.02 -31.10 -2.39
N GLU A 109 19.76 -31.97 -1.40
CA GLU A 109 19.00 -33.21 -1.55
C GLU A 109 17.54 -33.00 -1.95
N ALA A 110 16.97 -31.82 -1.69
CA ALA A 110 15.60 -31.52 -2.10
C ALA A 110 15.48 -31.16 -3.58
N GLN A 111 16.60 -31.00 -4.29
CA GLN A 111 16.62 -30.74 -5.72
C GLN A 111 16.03 -31.94 -6.48
N GLY A 112 15.01 -31.68 -7.31
CA GLY A 112 14.33 -32.72 -8.08
C GLY A 112 13.17 -33.40 -7.34
N THR A 113 12.92 -33.07 -6.07
CA THR A 113 11.71 -33.50 -5.37
C THR A 113 10.48 -32.92 -6.06
N GLU A 114 9.52 -33.78 -6.38
CA GLU A 114 8.24 -33.34 -6.93
C GLU A 114 7.32 -32.81 -5.84
N LEU A 115 6.67 -31.68 -6.13
CA LEU A 115 5.58 -31.19 -5.30
C LEU A 115 4.41 -32.19 -5.29
N SER A 116 3.87 -32.43 -4.10
CA SER A 116 2.62 -33.16 -3.95
C SER A 116 1.50 -32.47 -4.74
N THR A 117 0.47 -33.22 -5.13
CA THR A 117 -0.71 -32.66 -5.81
C THR A 117 -1.33 -31.52 -4.98
N THR A 118 -1.39 -31.67 -3.66
CA THR A 118 -1.89 -30.62 -2.75
C THR A 118 -1.02 -29.36 -2.79
N ALA A 119 0.31 -29.51 -2.79
CA ALA A 119 1.21 -28.36 -2.88
C ALA A 119 1.10 -27.65 -4.24
N LYS A 120 0.93 -28.41 -5.35
CA LYS A 120 0.65 -27.87 -6.69
C LYS A 120 -0.67 -27.08 -6.70
N ILE A 121 -1.71 -27.60 -6.07
CA ILE A 121 -3.00 -26.91 -5.91
C ILE A 121 -2.83 -25.62 -5.09
N ALA A 122 -2.12 -25.69 -3.95
CA ALA A 122 -1.88 -24.54 -3.10
C ALA A 122 -1.07 -23.43 -3.81
N LEU A 123 -0.03 -23.81 -4.58
CA LEU A 123 0.71 -22.91 -5.46
C LEU A 123 -0.23 -22.23 -6.47
N GLY A 124 -1.14 -22.97 -7.09
CA GLY A 124 -2.15 -22.44 -8.01
C GLY A 124 -3.06 -21.42 -7.34
N CYS A 125 -3.66 -21.76 -6.20
CA CYS A 125 -4.52 -20.85 -5.43
C CYS A 125 -3.78 -19.59 -4.99
N TRP A 126 -2.56 -19.74 -4.45
CA TRP A 126 -1.73 -18.62 -4.01
C TRP A 126 -1.39 -17.69 -5.19
N SER A 127 -1.00 -18.27 -6.32
CA SER A 127 -0.66 -17.52 -7.54
C SER A 127 -1.87 -16.77 -8.07
N ILE A 128 -3.03 -17.43 -8.19
CA ILE A 128 -4.28 -16.80 -8.63
C ILE A 128 -4.62 -15.62 -7.72
N HIS A 129 -4.55 -15.82 -6.40
CA HIS A 129 -4.87 -14.77 -5.44
C HIS A 129 -3.97 -13.53 -5.60
N TYR A 130 -2.64 -13.71 -5.58
CA TYR A 130 -1.73 -12.56 -5.65
C TYR A 130 -1.68 -11.92 -7.04
N LEU A 131 -1.82 -12.69 -8.13
CA LEU A 131 -1.96 -12.13 -9.48
C LEU A 131 -3.25 -11.32 -9.61
N LYS A 132 -4.35 -11.82 -9.06
CA LYS A 132 -5.60 -11.07 -8.97
C LYS A 132 -5.42 -9.79 -8.15
N ARG A 133 -4.74 -9.82 -6.99
CA ARG A 133 -4.45 -8.62 -6.19
C ARG A 133 -3.61 -7.58 -6.94
N ILE A 134 -2.61 -8.03 -7.71
CA ILE A 134 -1.81 -7.16 -8.59
C ILE A 134 -2.70 -6.55 -9.68
N PHE A 135 -3.52 -7.36 -10.35
CA PHE A 135 -4.48 -6.89 -11.36
C PHE A 135 -5.45 -5.85 -10.77
N GLU A 136 -6.00 -6.12 -9.60
CA GLU A 136 -6.88 -5.18 -8.91
C GLU A 136 -6.19 -3.86 -8.58
N THR A 137 -4.95 -3.91 -8.11
CA THR A 137 -4.15 -2.71 -7.82
C THR A 137 -3.97 -1.83 -9.05
N LEU A 138 -3.75 -2.44 -10.21
CA LEU A 138 -3.53 -1.74 -11.48
C LEU A 138 -4.83 -1.20 -12.10
N PHE A 139 -5.89 -2.00 -12.09
CA PHE A 139 -7.05 -1.77 -12.95
C PHE A 139 -8.36 -1.53 -12.22
N ILE A 140 -8.46 -1.91 -10.93
CA ILE A 140 -9.72 -1.81 -10.16
C ILE A 140 -9.63 -0.74 -9.06
N HIS A 141 -8.57 -0.74 -8.27
CA HIS A 141 -8.46 0.15 -7.10
C HIS A 141 -8.30 1.61 -7.51
N ARG A 142 -9.11 2.48 -6.89
CA ARG A 142 -8.99 3.94 -6.95
C ARG A 142 -8.53 4.45 -5.61
N PHE A 143 -7.31 4.93 -5.48
CA PHE A 143 -6.77 5.43 -4.20
C PHE A 143 -7.15 6.90 -4.00
N SER A 144 -7.75 7.24 -2.85
CA SER A 144 -8.19 8.61 -2.54
C SER A 144 -7.06 9.49 -1.99
N HIS A 145 -6.11 8.91 -1.25
CA HIS A 145 -4.87 9.58 -0.88
C HIS A 145 -3.76 9.08 -1.81
N GLY A 146 -2.90 9.98 -2.28
CA GLY A 146 -1.93 9.64 -3.31
C GLY A 146 -0.77 8.78 -2.82
N THR A 147 -0.35 8.93 -1.56
CA THR A 147 0.94 8.38 -1.09
C THR A 147 0.94 7.92 0.37
N MET A 148 2.03 7.25 0.76
CA MET A 148 2.39 6.87 2.12
C MET A 148 3.89 7.09 2.40
N PRO A 149 4.32 7.18 3.67
CA PRO A 149 5.75 7.27 4.01
C PRO A 149 6.51 6.02 3.59
N ILE A 150 7.65 6.18 2.89
CA ILE A 150 8.40 5.05 2.33
C ILE A 150 8.87 4.04 3.38
N ARG A 151 9.10 4.47 4.63
CA ARG A 151 9.51 3.57 5.72
C ARG A 151 8.46 2.49 6.01
N ASN A 152 7.19 2.78 5.76
CA ASN A 152 6.11 1.82 5.97
C ASN A 152 6.07 0.76 4.86
N LEU A 153 6.61 1.04 3.67
CA LEU A 153 6.72 0.05 2.59
C LEU A 153 7.47 -1.21 3.07
N PHE A 154 8.59 -1.03 3.76
CA PHE A 154 9.39 -2.15 4.25
C PHE A 154 8.67 -2.97 5.32
N LYS A 155 7.87 -2.32 6.18
CA LYS A 155 7.05 -3.02 7.17
C LYS A 155 5.97 -3.86 6.50
N ASN A 156 5.27 -3.27 5.55
CA ASN A 156 4.24 -3.93 4.76
C ASN A 156 4.82 -5.11 3.97
N CYS A 157 5.87 -4.88 3.18
CA CYS A 157 6.52 -5.94 2.42
C CYS A 157 7.06 -7.03 3.34
N GLY A 158 7.77 -6.67 4.42
CA GLY A 158 8.27 -7.64 5.39
C GLY A 158 7.19 -8.54 5.97
N TYR A 159 6.02 -7.97 6.29
CA TYR A 159 4.85 -8.74 6.73
C TYR A 159 4.41 -9.74 5.65
N TYR A 160 4.02 -9.26 4.46
CA TYR A 160 3.46 -10.13 3.42
C TYR A 160 4.47 -11.16 2.91
N TRP A 161 5.71 -10.74 2.69
CA TRP A 161 6.78 -11.57 2.14
C TRP A 161 7.23 -12.62 3.18
N GLY A 162 7.33 -12.24 4.45
CA GLY A 162 7.69 -13.14 5.54
C GLY A 162 6.61 -14.20 5.79
N PHE A 163 5.33 -13.80 5.87
CA PHE A 163 4.24 -14.76 6.01
C PHE A 163 4.10 -15.67 4.78
N CYS A 164 4.34 -15.13 3.58
CA CYS A 164 4.43 -15.96 2.38
C CYS A 164 5.51 -17.03 2.51
N LEU A 165 6.73 -16.62 2.88
CA LEU A 165 7.85 -17.54 3.05
C LEU A 165 7.52 -18.62 4.09
N TYR A 166 6.90 -18.26 5.21
CA TYR A 166 6.47 -19.21 6.23
C TYR A 166 5.47 -20.24 5.69
N VAL A 167 4.43 -19.81 5.00
CA VAL A 167 3.43 -20.72 4.42
C VAL A 167 4.04 -21.58 3.32
N ALA A 168 4.79 -20.98 2.41
CA ALA A 168 5.44 -21.68 1.30
C ALA A 168 6.44 -22.72 1.81
N TYR A 169 7.20 -22.42 2.88
CA TYR A 169 8.13 -23.34 3.49
C TYR A 169 7.45 -24.63 3.97
N HIS A 170 6.29 -24.53 4.63
CA HIS A 170 5.62 -25.71 5.17
C HIS A 170 4.87 -26.49 4.09
N VAL A 171 4.15 -25.80 3.21
CA VAL A 171 3.31 -26.44 2.19
C VAL A 171 4.14 -27.14 1.11
N ASN A 172 5.30 -26.59 0.75
CA ASN A 172 6.18 -27.16 -0.28
C ASN A 172 7.29 -28.05 0.30
N HIS A 173 7.28 -28.32 1.60
CA HIS A 173 8.32 -29.13 2.23
C HIS A 173 8.35 -30.55 1.63
N PRO A 174 9.54 -31.16 1.38
CA PRO A 174 9.64 -32.53 0.85
C PRO A 174 8.90 -33.59 1.67
N LEU A 175 8.80 -33.35 2.98
CA LEU A 175 8.08 -34.19 3.95
C LEU A 175 6.62 -33.76 4.18
N PHE A 176 6.03 -32.99 3.27
CA PHE A 176 4.65 -32.53 3.42
C PHE A 176 3.66 -33.70 3.34
N THR A 177 2.86 -33.86 4.38
CA THR A 177 1.78 -34.85 4.41
C THR A 177 0.48 -34.24 3.93
N ALA A 178 -0.04 -34.74 2.80
CA ALA A 178 -1.27 -34.24 2.23
C ALA A 178 -2.49 -34.56 3.13
N PRO A 179 -3.44 -33.61 3.29
CA PRO A 179 -4.70 -33.87 3.97
C PRO A 179 -5.62 -34.75 3.10
N LEU A 180 -6.73 -35.21 3.69
CA LEU A 180 -7.71 -36.02 2.96
C LEU A 180 -8.27 -35.27 1.75
N LEU A 181 -8.56 -36.00 0.66
CA LEU A 181 -9.09 -35.41 -0.58
C LEU A 181 -10.34 -34.54 -0.32
N LEU A 182 -11.24 -34.99 0.57
CA LEU A 182 -12.43 -34.23 0.94
C LEU A 182 -12.09 -32.86 1.54
N GLN A 183 -11.06 -32.78 2.39
CA GLN A 183 -10.60 -31.50 2.96
C GLN A 183 -10.01 -30.59 1.89
N GLN A 184 -9.29 -31.14 0.90
CA GLN A 184 -8.76 -30.38 -0.23
C GLN A 184 -9.89 -29.81 -1.09
N ILE A 185 -10.92 -30.60 -1.40
CA ILE A 185 -12.09 -30.16 -2.18
C ILE A 185 -12.86 -29.06 -1.43
N ILE A 186 -13.12 -29.25 -0.14
CA ILE A 186 -13.80 -28.25 0.69
C ILE A 186 -12.97 -26.96 0.73
N GLY A 187 -11.66 -27.05 0.96
CA GLY A 187 -10.76 -25.90 0.97
C GLY A 187 -10.75 -25.14 -0.36
N LEU A 188 -10.76 -25.86 -1.48
CA LEU A 188 -10.84 -25.26 -2.81
C LEU A 188 -12.18 -24.56 -3.08
N ALA A 189 -13.28 -25.17 -2.67
CA ALA A 189 -14.60 -24.56 -2.80
C ALA A 189 -14.70 -23.25 -1.99
N ILE A 190 -14.20 -23.28 -0.74
CA ILE A 190 -14.13 -22.08 0.11
C ILE A 190 -13.25 -21.02 -0.53
N PHE A 191 -12.05 -21.39 -0.99
CA PHE A 191 -11.15 -20.47 -1.68
C PHE A 191 -11.83 -19.77 -2.87
N ALA A 192 -12.50 -20.54 -3.74
CA ALA A 192 -13.17 -19.99 -4.91
C ALA A 192 -14.29 -19.00 -4.55
N VAL A 193 -15.14 -19.36 -3.58
CA VAL A 193 -16.23 -18.49 -3.10
C VAL A 193 -15.67 -17.20 -2.49
N CYS A 194 -14.68 -17.32 -1.61
CA CYS A 194 -14.04 -16.18 -0.97
C CYS A 194 -13.38 -15.26 -2.00
N GLU A 195 -12.73 -15.82 -3.02
CA GLU A 195 -11.97 -15.01 -3.96
C GLU A 195 -12.84 -14.25 -4.96
N VAL A 196 -13.93 -14.88 -5.42
CA VAL A 196 -14.96 -14.19 -6.20
C VAL A 196 -15.68 -13.13 -5.35
N GLY A 197 -16.03 -13.46 -4.10
CA GLY A 197 -16.67 -12.51 -3.18
C GLY A 197 -15.79 -11.30 -2.86
N ASN A 198 -14.49 -11.52 -2.70
CA ASN A 198 -13.51 -10.45 -2.48
C ASN A 198 -13.41 -9.52 -3.70
N LEU A 199 -13.30 -10.08 -4.91
CA LEU A 199 -13.30 -9.30 -6.16
C LEU A 199 -14.58 -8.48 -6.34
N SER A 200 -15.74 -9.10 -6.11
CA SER A 200 -17.05 -8.43 -6.18
C SER A 200 -17.10 -7.20 -5.27
N THR A 201 -16.62 -7.35 -4.03
CA THR A 201 -16.55 -6.26 -3.06
C THR A 201 -15.61 -5.14 -3.52
N HIS A 202 -14.45 -5.47 -4.09
CA HIS A 202 -13.54 -4.44 -4.61
C HIS A 202 -14.11 -3.67 -5.80
N ILE A 203 -14.86 -4.33 -6.69
CA ILE A 203 -15.57 -3.68 -7.79
C ILE A 203 -16.67 -2.76 -7.24
N LEU A 204 -17.44 -3.21 -6.25
CA LEU A 204 -18.44 -2.37 -5.58
C LEU A 204 -17.78 -1.11 -4.99
N LEU A 205 -16.71 -1.27 -4.22
CA LEU A 205 -15.99 -0.14 -3.60
C LEU A 205 -15.41 0.83 -4.65
N ARG A 206 -14.97 0.30 -5.80
CA ARG A 206 -14.55 1.14 -6.93
C ARG A 206 -15.69 2.00 -7.46
N ASN A 207 -16.90 1.44 -7.59
CA ASN A 207 -18.06 2.14 -8.16
C ASN A 207 -18.67 3.19 -7.21
N LEU A 208 -18.30 3.17 -5.92
CA LEU A 208 -18.69 4.18 -4.94
C LEU A 208 -17.80 5.44 -4.96
N ARG A 209 -16.74 5.45 -5.77
CA ARG A 209 -15.79 6.57 -5.91
C ARG A 209 -15.78 7.10 -7.32
#